data_AF-A0A2V8ZN76-F1
#
_entry.id   AF-A0A2V8ZN76-F1
#
_cell.length_a   1.000
_cell.length_b   1.000
_cell.length_c   1.000
_cell.angle_alpha   90.00
_cell.angle_beta   90.00
_cell.angle_gamma   90.00
#
_symmetry.space_group_name_H-M   'P 1'
#
loop_
_entity.id
_entity.type
_entity.pdbx_description
1 polymer ?
#
loop_
_entity_poly.entity_id
_entity_poly.type
_entity_poly.pdbx_seq_one_letter_code
_entity_poly.pdbx_strand_id
1 'polypeptide(L)'
;MAADSAFRMLPVTLSVSKDISNYMRFAEMLCDRLAHALLTSASLAERFRAEIENWKLTRVSVGALTVDRQSRRYFLSSGSALLRHALLEAWTHFIRPAYGGAIFFLDDLQNLATPTVQDTSLIVRDQFQSLGVEGVNLSVCFSARSDYFSGLRSFAEPAVRFYNKLTLQPFSLRETTEYVCSVFGTTSLDLQRLAEWFHGKTLGHPYFLAFVSRELWRLYRAQQFTDATHLWPVIFHRLEEGKFNADLERLSEKEVALLRAAALTDQSEFKPASSASSKQAC
;
A
#
# COMPACT_ATOMS: atom_id res chain seq x y z
N MET A 1 -35.01 15.13 -2.59
CA MET A 1 -34.48 14.08 -1.70
C MET A 1 -33.01 14.35 -1.46
N ALA A 2 -32.68 15.03 -0.34
CA ALA A 2 -31.32 15.29 0.07
C ALA A 2 -30.80 14.07 0.85
N ALA A 3 -30.11 13.17 0.15
CA ALA A 3 -29.36 12.10 0.80
C ALA A 3 -28.06 12.70 1.38
N ASP A 4 -28.13 13.03 2.67
CA ASP A 4 -27.12 12.78 3.69
C ASP A 4 -25.65 13.12 3.35
N SER A 5 -25.36 14.40 3.11
CA SER A 5 -23.97 14.88 3.03
C SER A 5 -23.17 14.62 4.33
N ALA A 6 -23.86 14.43 5.46
CA ALA A 6 -23.26 14.22 6.78
C ALA A 6 -22.44 12.91 6.87
N PHE A 7 -22.77 11.88 6.09
CA PHE A 7 -22.05 10.60 6.10
C PHE A 7 -21.18 10.36 4.87
N ARG A 8 -21.23 11.27 3.89
CA ARG A 8 -20.41 11.14 2.69
C ARG A 8 -18.99 11.61 2.99
N MET A 9 -18.05 10.68 2.99
CA MET A 9 -16.62 10.97 3.11
C MET A 9 -15.97 11.04 1.73
N LEU A 10 -15.07 11.99 1.52
CA LEU A 10 -14.24 12.05 0.30
C LEU A 10 -13.05 11.08 0.43
N PRO A 11 -12.95 10.03 -0.40
CA PRO A 11 -11.75 9.18 -0.41
C PRO A 11 -10.62 9.87 -1.18
N VAL A 12 -9.42 9.87 -0.60
CA VAL A 12 -8.19 10.35 -1.24
C VAL A 12 -7.15 9.24 -1.18
N THR A 13 -6.66 8.78 -2.32
CA THR A 13 -5.72 7.66 -2.38
C THR A 13 -4.36 8.09 -2.92
N LEU A 14 -3.29 7.68 -2.26
CA LEU A 14 -1.91 7.88 -2.68
C LEU A 14 -1.11 6.60 -2.47
N SER A 15 -0.55 6.03 -3.54
CA SER A 15 0.48 4.99 -3.43
C SER A 15 1.86 5.65 -3.31
N VAL A 16 2.58 5.32 -2.25
CA VAL A 16 3.91 5.85 -1.94
C VAL A 16 4.95 5.03 -2.69
N SER A 17 5.55 5.61 -3.73
CA SER A 17 6.64 4.96 -4.46
C SER A 17 7.99 5.28 -3.82
N LYS A 18 9.01 4.49 -4.16
CA LYS A 18 10.40 4.70 -3.73
C LYS A 18 11.02 5.99 -4.29
N ASP A 19 10.39 6.58 -5.31
CA ASP A 19 10.85 7.81 -5.95
C ASP A 19 10.49 9.07 -5.14
N ILE A 20 9.66 8.92 -4.11
CA ILE A 20 9.33 10.01 -3.19
C ILE A 20 10.50 10.18 -2.22
N SER A 21 11.37 11.12 -2.57
CA SER A 21 12.68 11.29 -1.95
C SER A 21 12.68 11.94 -0.57
N ASN A 22 11.58 12.60 -0.17
CA ASN A 22 11.45 13.24 1.14
C ASN A 22 9.98 13.57 1.47
N TYR A 23 9.77 14.03 2.71
CA TYR A 23 8.44 14.37 3.22
C TYR A 23 7.80 15.60 2.53
N MET A 24 8.58 16.55 2.03
CA MET A 24 8.04 17.68 1.25
C MET A 24 7.38 17.17 -0.03
N ARG A 25 8.06 16.29 -0.76
CA ARG A 25 7.54 15.70 -1.99
C ARG A 25 6.29 14.86 -1.72
N PHE A 26 6.29 14.11 -0.62
CA PHE A 26 5.11 13.39 -0.16
C PHE A 26 3.92 14.33 0.08
N ALA A 27 4.12 15.44 0.79
CA ALA A 27 3.07 16.43 1.07
C ALA A 27 2.51 17.07 -0.20
N GLU A 28 3.37 17.43 -1.16
CA GLU A 28 2.96 17.93 -2.48
C GLU A 28 2.08 16.91 -3.22
N MET A 29 2.54 15.66 -3.31
CA MET A 29 1.80 14.60 -4.00
C MET A 29 0.46 14.30 -3.33
N LEU A 30 0.40 14.34 -2.00
CA LEU A 30 -0.85 14.15 -1.26
C LEU A 30 -1.83 15.30 -1.52
N CYS A 31 -1.34 16.54 -1.60
CA CYS A 31 -2.16 17.69 -2.00
C CYS A 31 -2.68 17.57 -3.43
N ASP A 32 -1.86 17.09 -4.37
CA ASP A 32 -2.28 16.85 -5.75
C ASP A 32 -3.35 15.77 -5.85
N ARG A 33 -3.22 14.70 -5.06
CA ARG A 33 -4.25 13.64 -4.98
C ARG A 33 -5.55 14.16 -4.37
N LEU A 34 -5.48 15.02 -3.36
CA LEU A 34 -6.67 15.68 -2.81
C LEU A 34 -7.35 16.56 -3.86
N ALA A 35 -6.58 17.39 -4.59
CA ALA A 35 -7.11 18.21 -5.68
C ALA A 35 -7.83 17.37 -6.73
N HIS A 36 -7.20 16.26 -7.13
CA HIS A 36 -7.77 15.33 -8.10
C HIS A 36 -9.06 14.66 -7.58
N ALA A 37 -9.08 14.22 -6.33
CA ALA A 37 -10.27 13.63 -5.70
C ALA A 37 -11.44 14.64 -5.63
N LEU A 38 -11.14 15.90 -5.34
CA LEU A 38 -12.14 16.97 -5.36
C LEU A 38 -12.68 17.18 -6.78
N LEU A 39 -11.82 17.37 -7.79
CA LEU A 39 -12.24 17.63 -9.17
C LEU A 39 -13.05 16.49 -9.80
N THR A 40 -12.69 15.24 -9.49
CA THR A 40 -13.38 14.06 -10.02
C THR A 40 -14.71 13.77 -9.33
N SER A 41 -15.03 14.49 -8.25
CA SER A 41 -16.30 14.28 -7.58
C SER A 41 -17.47 14.96 -8.28
N ALA A 42 -18.54 14.18 -8.46
CA ALA A 42 -19.84 14.67 -8.93
C ALA A 42 -20.55 15.62 -7.92
N SER A 43 -20.12 15.64 -6.66
CA SER A 43 -20.80 16.37 -5.57
C SER A 43 -20.48 17.87 -5.55
N LEU A 44 -19.47 18.29 -6.29
CA LEU A 44 -19.03 19.68 -6.33
C LEU A 44 -19.69 20.40 -7.50
N ALA A 45 -20.17 21.61 -7.23
CA ALA A 45 -20.67 22.51 -8.27
C ALA A 45 -19.54 22.96 -9.20
N GLU A 46 -19.89 23.30 -10.46
CA GLU A 46 -18.94 23.84 -11.45
C GLU A 46 -18.12 25.02 -10.92
N ARG A 47 -18.75 25.89 -10.12
CA ARG A 47 -18.05 27.01 -9.48
C ARG A 47 -16.89 26.55 -8.60
N PHE A 48 -17.07 25.49 -7.81
CA PHE A 48 -16.00 24.95 -6.98
C PHE A 48 -14.91 24.29 -7.82
N ARG A 49 -15.25 23.68 -8.98
CA ARG A 49 -14.24 23.10 -9.87
C ARG A 49 -13.26 24.16 -10.36
N ALA A 50 -13.74 25.29 -10.85
CA ALA A 50 -12.89 26.41 -11.26
C ALA A 50 -12.03 26.96 -10.10
N GLU A 51 -12.60 27.06 -8.89
CA GLU A 51 -11.85 27.46 -7.69
C GLU A 51 -10.75 26.44 -7.33
N ILE A 52 -11.02 25.14 -7.43
CA ILE A 52 -10.04 24.07 -7.17
C ILE A 52 -8.94 24.04 -8.23
N GLU A 53 -9.26 24.25 -9.50
CA GLU A 53 -8.27 24.35 -10.57
C GLU A 53 -7.33 25.54 -10.34
N ASN A 54 -7.88 26.71 -10.00
CA ASN A 54 -7.09 27.89 -9.65
C ASN A 54 -6.23 27.66 -8.39
N TRP A 55 -6.78 26.97 -7.38
CA TRP A 55 -6.05 26.58 -6.18
C TRP A 55 -4.87 25.64 -6.51
N LYS A 56 -5.09 24.65 -7.38
CA LYS A 56 -4.04 23.74 -7.87
C LYS A 56 -2.96 24.50 -8.65
N LEU A 57 -3.33 25.39 -9.57
CA LEU A 57 -2.40 26.21 -10.35
C LEU A 57 -1.57 27.16 -9.47
N THR A 58 -2.20 27.81 -8.50
CA THR A 58 -1.52 28.68 -7.55
C THR A 58 -0.43 27.93 -6.81
N ARG A 59 -0.65 26.67 -6.45
CA ARG A 59 0.34 25.81 -5.78
C ARG A 59 1.48 25.36 -6.67
N VAL A 60 1.19 24.94 -7.91
CA VAL A 60 2.24 24.57 -8.88
C VAL A 60 3.17 25.76 -9.15
N SER A 61 2.63 26.98 -9.18
CA SER A 61 3.41 28.20 -9.37
C SER A 61 4.29 28.63 -8.18
N VAL A 62 4.13 28.01 -6.99
CA VAL A 62 5.03 28.26 -5.85
C VAL A 62 6.41 27.61 -6.07
N GLY A 63 6.53 26.67 -7.02
CA GLY A 63 7.76 25.93 -7.35
C GLY A 63 8.55 26.44 -8.57
N ALA A 64 8.08 27.46 -9.29
CA ALA A 64 8.80 28.01 -10.45
C ALA A 64 8.72 29.54 -10.44
N LEU A 65 9.88 30.17 -10.30
CA LEU A 65 10.17 31.61 -10.44
C LEU A 65 9.03 32.48 -11.02
N THR A 66 8.32 33.18 -10.14
CA THR A 66 7.93 34.58 -10.36
C THR A 66 8.25 35.39 -9.12
N VAL A 67 9.25 36.27 -9.26
CA VAL A 67 9.51 37.40 -8.37
C VAL A 67 8.34 38.37 -8.56
N ASP A 68 7.41 38.43 -7.60
CA ASP A 68 7.30 39.53 -6.64
C ASP A 68 5.98 39.44 -5.83
N ARG A 69 6.08 39.05 -4.56
CA ARG A 69 5.16 39.38 -3.46
C ARG A 69 5.79 38.87 -2.16
N GLN A 70 6.60 39.73 -1.54
CA GLN A 70 7.42 39.46 -0.36
C GLN A 70 6.66 39.11 0.94
N SER A 71 5.37 38.74 0.93
CA SER A 71 4.56 38.57 2.15
C SER A 71 4.00 37.17 2.42
N ARG A 72 4.30 36.14 1.61
CA ARG A 72 3.85 34.75 1.89
C ARG A 72 4.94 33.67 1.89
N ARG A 73 6.18 33.99 1.51
CA ARG A 73 7.27 32.99 1.38
C ARG A 73 7.76 32.39 2.69
N TYR A 74 7.44 32.97 3.85
CA TYR A 74 7.91 32.45 5.14
C TYR A 74 7.00 31.39 5.80
N PHE A 75 5.81 31.10 5.25
CA PHE A 75 4.81 30.31 5.98
C PHE A 75 4.88 28.79 5.74
N LEU A 76 5.49 28.32 4.65
CA LEU A 76 5.50 26.90 4.26
C LEU A 76 6.93 26.37 4.06
N SER A 77 7.80 26.55 5.06
CA SER A 77 9.21 26.11 5.00
C SER A 77 9.40 24.59 5.12
N SER A 78 8.34 23.82 5.38
CA SER A 78 8.39 22.37 5.55
C SER A 78 7.17 21.68 4.94
N GLY A 79 7.31 20.39 4.61
CA GLY A 79 6.19 19.58 4.11
C GLY A 79 5.01 19.51 5.10
N SER A 80 5.28 19.57 6.41
CA SER A 80 4.23 19.60 7.43
C SER A 80 3.43 20.89 7.39
N ALA A 81 4.11 22.04 7.30
CA ALA A 81 3.44 23.33 7.19
C ALA A 81 2.61 23.43 5.89
N LEU A 82 3.17 22.96 4.77
CA LEU A 82 2.47 22.83 3.49
C LEU A 82 1.20 22.01 3.63
N LEU A 83 1.32 20.77 4.13
CA LEU A 83 0.20 19.85 4.24
C LEU A 83 -0.88 20.40 5.17
N ARG A 84 -0.50 20.93 6.32
CA ARG A 84 -1.44 21.50 7.29
C ARG A 84 -2.23 22.67 6.72
N HIS A 85 -1.54 23.68 6.16
CA HIS A 85 -2.20 24.80 5.51
C HIS A 85 -3.16 24.30 4.43
N ALA A 86 -2.70 23.32 3.65
CA ALA A 86 -3.47 22.79 2.56
C ALA A 86 -4.75 22.07 2.95
N LEU A 87 -4.67 21.24 3.98
CA LEU A 87 -5.81 20.49 4.49
C LEU A 87 -6.82 21.42 5.16
N LEU A 88 -6.37 22.46 5.88
CA LEU A 88 -7.26 23.46 6.48
C LEU A 88 -8.02 24.28 5.42
N GLU A 89 -7.31 24.72 4.38
CA GLU A 89 -7.91 25.46 3.27
C GLU A 89 -8.92 24.59 2.52
N ALA A 90 -8.54 23.36 2.17
CA ALA A 90 -9.42 22.43 1.48
C ALA A 90 -10.63 22.04 2.33
N TRP A 91 -10.45 21.85 3.64
CA TRP A 91 -11.53 21.60 4.59
C TRP A 91 -12.56 22.72 4.56
N THR A 92 -12.10 23.97 4.71
CA THR A 92 -12.94 25.15 4.83
C THR A 92 -13.70 25.46 3.55
N HIS A 93 -13.03 25.37 2.40
CA HIS A 93 -13.58 25.84 1.13
C HIS A 93 -14.26 24.76 0.29
N PHE A 94 -13.84 23.49 0.41
CA PHE A 94 -14.28 22.45 -0.53
C PHE A 94 -14.87 21.20 0.14
N ILE A 95 -14.27 20.71 1.23
CA ILE A 95 -14.70 19.45 1.85
C ILE A 95 -15.93 19.68 2.73
N ARG A 96 -15.85 20.55 3.74
CA ARG A 96 -16.95 20.78 4.69
C ARG A 96 -18.27 21.21 4.02
N PRO A 97 -18.28 22.01 2.92
CA PRO A 97 -19.52 22.35 2.24
C PRO A 97 -20.20 21.17 1.51
N ALA A 98 -19.47 20.11 1.16
CA ALA A 98 -19.96 19.04 0.29
C ALA A 98 -19.90 17.63 0.92
N TYR A 99 -19.17 17.46 2.03
CA TYR A 99 -18.87 16.19 2.68
C TYR A 99 -18.86 16.34 4.19
N GLY A 100 -19.12 15.22 4.89
CA GLY A 100 -18.91 15.11 6.33
C GLY A 100 -17.43 15.10 6.72
N GLY A 101 -16.53 14.78 5.79
CA GLY A 101 -15.09 14.61 6.03
C GLY A 101 -14.35 14.07 4.81
N ALA A 102 -13.06 13.77 4.98
CA ALA A 102 -12.28 13.02 4.00
C ALA A 102 -11.43 11.93 4.67
N ILE A 103 -11.20 10.83 3.95
CA ILE A 103 -10.38 9.70 4.40
C ILE A 103 -9.22 9.56 3.41
N PHE A 104 -8.00 9.65 3.93
CA PHE A 104 -6.78 9.48 3.16
C PHE A 104 -6.28 8.04 3.29
N PHE A 105 -6.10 7.37 2.16
CA PHE A 105 -5.54 6.02 2.05
C PHE A 105 -4.13 6.10 1.46
N LEU A 106 -3.13 5.83 2.28
CA LEU A 106 -1.72 5.87 1.91
C LEU A 106 -1.18 4.44 1.74
N ASP A 107 -0.93 4.02 0.52
CA ASP A 107 -0.44 2.67 0.24
C ASP A 107 1.09 2.63 0.27
N ASP A 108 1.67 1.57 0.82
CA ASP A 108 3.10 1.31 0.90
C ASP A 108 3.94 2.40 1.61
N LEU A 109 3.49 2.87 2.78
CA LEU A 109 4.17 3.96 3.50
C LEU A 109 5.65 3.68 3.82
N GLN A 110 6.05 2.41 3.88
CA GLN A 110 7.45 1.98 4.03
C GLN A 110 8.39 2.47 2.92
N ASN A 111 7.86 2.82 1.75
CA ASN A 111 8.67 3.23 0.61
C ASN A 111 9.15 4.68 0.71
N LEU A 112 8.61 5.48 1.64
CA LEU A 112 9.04 6.87 1.76
C LEU A 112 10.49 6.95 2.24
N ALA A 113 11.33 7.62 1.47
CA ALA A 113 12.73 7.84 1.83
C ALA A 113 12.85 8.93 2.90
N THR A 114 12.73 8.55 4.16
CA THR A 114 13.07 9.39 5.32
C THR A 114 14.28 8.83 6.06
N PRO A 115 15.05 9.66 6.81
CA PRO A 115 16.20 9.19 7.59
C PRO A 115 15.88 7.99 8.48
N THR A 116 14.65 7.95 8.98
CA THR A 116 14.01 6.80 9.62
C THR A 116 12.62 6.65 9.03
N VAL A 117 12.33 5.49 8.45
CA VAL A 117 11.05 5.19 7.77
C VAL A 117 9.87 5.36 8.73
N GLN A 118 10.07 5.08 10.03
CA GLN A 118 9.05 5.18 11.08
C GLN A 118 8.63 6.62 11.41
N ASP A 119 9.52 7.61 11.22
CA ASP A 119 9.22 9.02 11.53
C ASP A 119 8.09 9.57 10.67
N THR A 120 7.92 9.05 9.46
CA THR A 120 6.82 9.42 8.58
C THR A 120 5.46 9.19 9.24
N SER A 121 5.27 8.01 9.84
CA SER A 121 4.01 7.69 10.52
C SER A 121 3.77 8.58 11.75
N LEU A 122 4.82 9.05 12.42
CA LEU A 122 4.75 10.01 13.52
C LEU A 122 4.33 11.38 13.03
N ILE A 123 4.98 11.88 11.99
CA ILE A 123 4.68 13.20 11.42
C ILE A 123 3.24 13.21 10.90
N VAL A 124 2.83 12.18 10.15
CA VAL A 124 1.44 12.04 9.66
C VAL A 124 0.46 12.00 10.84
N ARG A 125 0.73 11.20 11.88
CA ARG A 125 -0.09 11.19 13.10
C ARG A 125 -0.27 12.59 13.66
N ASP A 126 0.83 13.30 13.91
CA ASP A 126 0.81 14.60 14.58
C ASP A 126 0.02 15.63 13.79
N GLN A 127 0.13 15.59 12.45
CA GLN A 127 -0.66 16.46 11.57
C GLN A 127 -2.16 16.18 11.71
N PHE A 128 -2.57 14.92 11.54
CA PHE A 128 -4.00 14.54 11.54
C PHE A 128 -4.63 14.65 12.93
N GLN A 129 -3.87 14.39 14.00
CA GLN A 129 -4.32 14.62 15.37
C GLN A 129 -4.55 16.11 15.64
N SER A 130 -3.61 16.98 15.25
CA SER A 130 -3.78 18.43 15.40
C SER A 130 -5.01 18.94 14.65
N LEU A 131 -5.23 18.46 13.42
CA LEU A 131 -6.42 18.79 12.64
C LEU A 131 -7.71 18.35 13.34
N GLY A 132 -7.72 17.14 13.94
CA GLY A 132 -8.86 16.67 14.73
C GLY A 132 -9.19 17.57 15.91
N VAL A 133 -8.18 18.10 16.63
CA VAL A 133 -8.37 19.07 17.72
C VAL A 133 -9.02 20.38 17.24
N GLU A 134 -8.75 20.77 15.99
CA GLU A 134 -9.33 21.95 15.35
C GLU A 134 -10.72 21.71 14.73
N GLY A 135 -11.33 20.55 14.97
CA GLY A 135 -12.65 20.20 14.44
C GLY A 135 -12.64 19.91 12.94
N VAL A 136 -11.49 19.55 12.38
CA VAL A 136 -11.32 19.19 10.97
C VAL A 136 -11.48 17.68 10.84
N ASN A 137 -12.57 17.22 10.20
CA ASN A 137 -12.89 15.80 10.11
C ASN A 137 -12.14 15.10 8.97
N LEU A 138 -10.83 14.91 9.19
CA LEU A 138 -9.94 14.22 8.26
C LEU A 138 -9.35 12.99 8.95
N SER A 139 -9.52 11.82 8.32
CA SER A 139 -8.96 10.55 8.80
C SER A 139 -7.86 10.08 7.87
N VAL A 140 -6.90 9.33 8.42
CA VAL A 140 -5.81 8.72 7.65
C VAL A 140 -5.71 7.22 7.96
N CYS A 141 -5.56 6.43 6.91
CA CYS A 141 -5.30 5.01 6.92
C CYS A 141 -4.09 4.76 6.03
N PHE A 142 -3.18 3.87 6.44
CA PHE A 142 -2.07 3.49 5.59
C PHE A 142 -1.79 1.99 5.65
N SER A 143 -1.25 1.45 4.56
CA SER A 143 -0.67 0.11 4.53
C SER A 143 0.83 0.22 4.74
N ALA A 144 1.38 -0.77 5.44
CA ALA A 144 2.81 -0.92 5.57
C ALA A 144 3.21 -2.39 5.75
N ARG A 145 4.50 -2.69 5.62
CA ARG A 145 5.04 -4.00 6.01
C ARG A 145 4.71 -4.32 7.47
N SER A 146 4.54 -5.61 7.78
CA SER A 146 4.21 -6.08 9.13
C SER A 146 5.26 -5.70 10.18
N ASP A 147 6.51 -5.55 9.76
CA ASP A 147 7.65 -5.16 10.59
C ASP A 147 7.91 -3.63 10.61
N TYR A 148 7.02 -2.82 10.04
CA TYR A 148 7.21 -1.37 9.92
C TYR A 148 7.56 -0.69 11.26
N PHE A 149 6.92 -1.12 12.36
CA PHE A 149 7.15 -0.60 13.70
C PHE A 149 8.19 -1.38 14.53
N SER A 150 8.83 -2.42 13.99
CA SER A 150 9.75 -3.30 14.73
C SER A 150 10.98 -2.57 15.31
N GLY A 151 11.41 -1.47 14.67
CA GLY A 151 12.53 -0.65 15.11
C GLY A 151 12.22 0.30 16.28
N LEU A 152 10.94 0.44 16.67
CA LEU A 152 10.57 1.27 17.82
C LEU A 152 10.88 0.49 19.11
N ARG A 153 11.99 0.84 19.75
CA ARG A 153 12.53 0.15 20.95
C ARG A 153 11.62 0.20 22.18
N SER A 154 10.46 0.85 22.11
CA SER A 154 9.52 1.02 23.20
C SER A 154 8.07 0.91 22.73
N PHE A 155 7.38 -0.16 23.14
CA PHE A 155 5.92 -0.29 23.08
C PHE A 155 5.17 0.83 23.85
N ALA A 156 5.89 1.67 24.61
CA ALA A 156 5.34 2.83 25.32
C ALA A 156 5.34 4.12 24.47
N GLU A 157 5.84 4.11 23.23
CA GLU A 157 5.73 5.28 22.37
C GLU A 157 4.26 5.52 21.93
N PRO A 158 3.70 6.72 22.16
CA PRO A 158 2.32 7.08 21.82
C PRO A 158 1.92 6.79 20.36
N ALA A 159 2.90 6.69 19.47
CA ALA A 159 2.79 6.38 18.05
C ALA A 159 2.14 5.03 17.75
N VAL A 160 2.57 4.01 18.48
CA VAL A 160 2.13 2.63 18.31
C VAL A 160 0.68 2.49 18.77
N ARG A 161 0.26 3.31 19.75
CA ARG A 161 -1.08 3.31 20.35
C ARG A 161 -2.08 4.17 19.58
N PHE A 162 -1.63 5.12 18.78
CA PHE A 162 -2.51 6.01 18.02
C PHE A 162 -3.22 5.27 16.88
N TYR A 163 -2.50 4.37 16.20
CA TYR A 163 -3.06 3.64 15.08
C TYR A 163 -3.80 2.39 15.55
N ASN A 164 -5.06 2.25 15.12
CA ASN A 164 -5.75 0.97 15.16
C ASN A 164 -5.12 0.06 14.10
N LYS A 165 -4.36 -0.94 14.54
CA LYS A 165 -3.61 -1.84 13.65
C LYS A 165 -4.46 -3.04 13.26
N LEU A 166 -4.59 -3.24 11.96
CA LEU A 166 -5.15 -4.46 11.37
C LEU A 166 -4.04 -5.17 10.62
N THR A 167 -3.61 -6.32 11.16
CA THR A 167 -2.60 -7.15 10.49
C THR A 167 -3.31 -8.13 9.58
N LEU A 168 -3.07 -8.02 8.27
CA LEU A 168 -3.55 -8.99 7.29
C LEU A 168 -2.66 -10.23 7.33
N GLN A 169 -3.27 -11.39 7.57
CA GLN A 169 -2.60 -12.69 7.55
C GLN A 169 -2.84 -13.40 6.22
N PRO A 170 -2.01 -14.39 5.85
CA PRO A 170 -2.35 -15.34 4.81
C PRO A 170 -3.71 -15.99 5.08
N PHE A 171 -4.42 -16.36 4.03
CA PHE A 171 -5.74 -16.96 4.13
C PHE A 171 -5.63 -18.31 4.85
N SER A 172 -6.47 -18.52 5.86
CA SER A 172 -6.69 -19.84 6.43
C SER A 172 -7.19 -20.83 5.36
N LEU A 173 -7.16 -22.12 5.67
CA LEU A 173 -7.76 -23.14 4.79
C LEU A 173 -9.26 -22.85 4.54
N ARG A 174 -9.99 -22.35 5.55
CA ARG A 174 -11.40 -21.97 5.39
C ARG A 174 -11.56 -20.83 4.39
N GLU A 175 -10.79 -19.75 4.53
CA GLU A 175 -10.83 -18.61 3.60
C GLU A 175 -10.34 -19.01 2.21
N THR A 176 -9.37 -19.94 2.11
CA THR A 176 -8.93 -20.51 0.83
C THR A 176 -10.05 -21.33 0.18
N THR A 177 -10.84 -22.05 0.97
CA THR A 177 -12.02 -22.79 0.47
C THR A 177 -13.09 -21.83 -0.04
N GLU A 178 -13.41 -20.78 0.71
CA GLU A 178 -14.32 -19.72 0.27
C GLU A 178 -13.84 -19.07 -1.04
N TYR A 179 -12.54 -18.77 -1.12
CA TYR A 179 -11.92 -18.22 -2.31
C TYR A 179 -12.03 -19.17 -3.51
N VAL A 180 -11.67 -20.45 -3.36
CA VAL A 180 -11.78 -21.46 -4.42
C VAL A 180 -13.22 -21.64 -4.88
N CYS A 181 -14.19 -21.68 -3.95
CA CYS A 181 -15.61 -21.72 -4.30
C CYS A 181 -16.05 -20.49 -5.11
N SER A 182 -15.55 -19.30 -4.77
CA SER A 182 -15.88 -18.07 -5.51
C SER A 182 -15.36 -18.09 -6.96
N VAL A 183 -14.21 -18.72 -7.21
CA VAL A 183 -13.58 -18.77 -8.54
C VAL A 183 -14.10 -19.95 -9.36
N PHE A 184 -14.18 -21.14 -8.76
CA PHE A 184 -14.43 -22.40 -9.45
C PHE A 184 -15.82 -23.00 -9.19
N GLY A 185 -16.71 -22.29 -8.49
CA GLY A 185 -18.02 -22.81 -8.06
C GLY A 185 -18.96 -23.28 -9.16
N THR A 186 -18.70 -22.92 -10.42
CA THR A 186 -19.47 -23.35 -11.60
C THR A 186 -18.85 -24.55 -12.33
N THR A 187 -17.73 -25.07 -11.85
CA THR A 187 -17.00 -26.18 -12.46
C THR A 187 -17.43 -27.53 -11.88
N SER A 188 -17.09 -28.61 -12.56
CA SER A 188 -17.27 -29.98 -12.08
C SER A 188 -16.14 -30.46 -11.16
N LEU A 189 -15.28 -29.56 -10.68
CA LEU A 189 -14.13 -29.90 -9.85
C LEU A 189 -14.57 -30.23 -8.41
N ASP A 190 -13.82 -31.12 -7.77
CA ASP A 190 -13.90 -31.29 -6.32
C ASP A 190 -13.26 -30.07 -5.63
N LEU A 191 -14.10 -29.11 -5.25
CA LEU A 191 -13.66 -27.83 -4.69
C LEU A 191 -12.97 -27.98 -3.34
N GLN A 192 -13.33 -28.98 -2.55
CA GLN A 192 -12.73 -29.22 -1.24
C GLN A 192 -11.29 -29.73 -1.41
N ARG A 193 -11.12 -30.76 -2.25
CA ARG A 193 -9.79 -31.29 -2.58
C ARG A 193 -8.93 -30.25 -3.27
N LEU A 194 -9.52 -29.44 -4.14
CA LEU A 194 -8.83 -28.33 -4.80
C LEU A 194 -8.37 -27.29 -3.78
N ALA A 195 -9.21 -26.89 -2.83
CA ALA A 195 -8.87 -25.93 -1.78
C ALA A 195 -7.73 -26.42 -0.88
N GLU A 196 -7.74 -27.69 -0.46
CA GLU A 196 -6.66 -28.30 0.31
C GLU A 196 -5.34 -28.31 -0.46
N TRP A 197 -5.39 -28.70 -1.74
CA TRP A 197 -4.22 -28.66 -2.61
C TRP A 197 -3.69 -27.23 -2.81
N PHE A 198 -4.57 -26.26 -3.06
CA PHE A 198 -4.23 -24.84 -3.18
C PHE A 198 -3.56 -24.31 -1.93
N HIS A 199 -4.16 -24.58 -0.77
CA HIS A 199 -3.63 -24.14 0.51
C HIS A 199 -2.27 -24.78 0.79
N GLY A 200 -2.10 -26.08 0.49
CA GLY A 200 -0.81 -26.76 0.62
C GLY A 200 0.30 -26.20 -0.30
N LYS A 201 -0.05 -25.69 -1.49
CA LYS A 201 0.92 -25.10 -2.43
C LYS A 201 1.24 -23.63 -2.16
N THR A 202 0.31 -22.89 -1.59
CA THR A 202 0.42 -21.42 -1.46
C THR A 202 0.56 -20.95 -0.01
N LEU A 203 0.30 -21.83 0.95
CA LEU A 203 0.19 -21.54 2.37
C LEU A 203 -0.76 -20.37 2.66
N GLY A 204 -1.80 -20.22 1.83
CA GLY A 204 -2.78 -19.14 1.96
C GLY A 204 -2.31 -17.76 1.46
N HIS A 205 -1.12 -17.65 0.87
CA HIS A 205 -0.61 -16.34 0.45
C HIS A 205 -1.47 -15.75 -0.69
N PRO A 206 -2.09 -14.57 -0.51
CA PRO A 206 -3.10 -14.05 -1.44
C PRO A 206 -2.61 -13.89 -2.88
N TYR A 207 -1.37 -13.42 -3.06
CA TYR A 207 -0.76 -13.30 -4.40
C TYR A 207 -0.66 -14.66 -5.10
N PHE A 208 -0.19 -15.70 -4.41
CA PHE A 208 -0.02 -17.02 -5.01
C PHE A 208 -1.37 -17.69 -5.26
N LEU A 209 -2.34 -17.53 -4.35
CA LEU A 209 -3.72 -17.96 -4.58
C LEU A 209 -4.30 -17.36 -5.86
N ALA A 210 -4.19 -16.04 -6.04
CA ALA A 210 -4.69 -15.36 -7.22
C ALA A 210 -3.97 -15.76 -8.50
N PHE A 211 -2.63 -15.86 -8.45
CA PHE A 211 -1.81 -16.27 -9.60
C PHE A 211 -2.16 -17.69 -10.05
N VAL A 212 -2.11 -18.66 -9.13
CA VAL A 212 -2.37 -20.08 -9.42
C VAL A 212 -3.81 -20.27 -9.89
N SER A 213 -4.77 -19.54 -9.31
CA SER A 213 -6.17 -19.59 -9.75
C SER A 213 -6.36 -19.10 -11.16
N ARG A 214 -5.70 -17.98 -11.54
CA ARG A 214 -5.74 -17.48 -12.92
C ARG A 214 -5.20 -18.51 -13.91
N GLU A 215 -4.06 -19.14 -13.58
CA GLU A 215 -3.45 -20.15 -14.45
C GLU A 215 -4.31 -21.42 -14.57
N LEU A 216 -4.87 -21.90 -13.46
CA LEU A 216 -5.76 -23.05 -13.47
C LEU A 216 -7.05 -22.77 -14.22
N TRP A 217 -7.66 -21.59 -14.03
CA TRP A 217 -8.86 -21.20 -14.75
C TRP A 217 -8.63 -21.17 -16.27
N ARG A 218 -7.48 -20.61 -16.69
CA ARG A 218 -7.07 -20.58 -18.10
C ARG A 218 -6.90 -22.00 -18.67
N LEU A 219 -6.26 -22.90 -17.91
CA LEU A 219 -6.08 -24.29 -18.33
C LEU A 219 -7.41 -25.05 -18.41
N TYR A 220 -8.28 -24.88 -17.40
CA TYR A 220 -9.60 -25.53 -17.34
C TYR A 220 -10.49 -25.12 -18.52
N ARG A 221 -10.44 -23.83 -18.91
CA ARG A 221 -11.15 -23.30 -20.07
C ARG A 221 -10.65 -23.85 -21.40
N ALA A 222 -9.37 -24.19 -21.49
CA ALA A 222 -8.78 -24.80 -22.69
C ALA A 222 -9.09 -26.30 -22.77
N GLN A 223 -8.97 -26.99 -21.63
CA GLN A 223 -9.28 -28.40 -21.50
C GLN A 223 -9.73 -28.68 -20.07
N GLN A 224 -10.97 -29.17 -19.92
CA GLN A 224 -11.49 -29.53 -18.61
C GLN A 224 -10.66 -30.67 -18.01
N PHE A 225 -10.41 -30.56 -16.70
CA PHE A 225 -9.71 -31.57 -15.91
C PHE A 225 -10.49 -31.84 -14.63
N THR A 226 -10.15 -32.92 -13.94
CA THR A 226 -10.75 -33.29 -12.65
C THR A 226 -9.76 -33.20 -11.49
N ASP A 227 -8.46 -33.17 -11.76
CA ASP A 227 -7.39 -33.07 -10.77
C ASP A 227 -6.35 -32.03 -11.20
N ALA A 228 -6.07 -31.02 -10.37
CA ALA A 228 -5.10 -29.96 -10.66
C ALA A 228 -3.64 -30.39 -10.42
N THR A 229 -3.40 -31.53 -9.75
CA THR A 229 -2.07 -31.92 -9.25
C THR A 229 -1.04 -32.05 -10.37
N HIS A 230 -1.43 -32.64 -11.50
CA HIS A 230 -0.54 -32.84 -12.66
C HIS A 230 -0.20 -31.54 -13.40
N LEU A 231 -0.95 -30.45 -13.15
CA LEU A 231 -0.73 -29.14 -13.76
C LEU A 231 0.30 -28.30 -12.99
N TRP A 232 0.68 -28.74 -11.78
CA TRP A 232 1.62 -27.99 -10.94
C TRP A 232 2.93 -27.63 -11.63
N PRO A 233 3.64 -28.54 -12.34
CA PRO A 233 4.91 -28.19 -12.98
C PRO A 233 4.76 -27.05 -13.99
N VAL A 234 3.67 -27.04 -14.75
CA VAL A 234 3.38 -26.00 -15.75
C VAL A 234 3.08 -24.65 -15.09
N ILE A 235 2.29 -24.67 -14.00
CA ILE A 235 1.94 -23.45 -13.26
C ILE A 235 3.16 -22.88 -12.55
N PHE A 236 3.97 -23.77 -11.96
CA PHE A 236 5.17 -23.39 -11.24
C PHE A 236 6.19 -22.74 -12.18
N HIS A 237 6.41 -23.32 -13.36
CA HIS A 237 7.30 -22.72 -14.35
C HIS A 237 6.86 -21.31 -14.78
N ARG A 238 5.55 -21.10 -14.96
CA ARG A 238 5.02 -19.76 -15.26
C ARG A 238 5.20 -18.79 -14.10
N LEU A 239 5.14 -19.28 -12.87
CA LEU A 239 5.40 -18.47 -11.68
C LEU A 239 6.87 -18.06 -11.63
N GLU A 240 7.80 -18.96 -11.97
CA GLU A 240 9.23 -18.66 -12.11
C GLU A 240 9.44 -17.53 -13.12
N GLU A 241 8.94 -17.71 -14.35
CA GLU A 241 9.04 -16.72 -15.42
C GLU A 241 8.40 -15.37 -15.05
N GLY A 242 7.20 -15.40 -14.48
CA GLY A 242 6.40 -14.20 -14.24
C GLY A 242 6.76 -13.43 -12.98
N LYS A 243 7.32 -14.07 -11.96
CA LYS A 243 7.58 -13.44 -10.66
C LYS A 243 9.04 -13.42 -10.24
N PHE A 244 9.82 -14.46 -10.56
CA PHE A 244 11.14 -14.65 -9.95
C PHE A 244 12.29 -14.34 -10.90
N ASN A 245 12.18 -14.60 -12.20
CA ASN A 245 13.28 -14.41 -13.14
C ASN A 245 13.83 -12.98 -13.15
N ALA A 246 12.96 -11.97 -13.19
CA ALA A 246 13.38 -10.57 -13.16
C ALA A 246 14.08 -10.15 -11.86
N ASP A 247 13.73 -10.80 -10.74
CA ASP A 247 14.38 -10.56 -9.44
C ASP A 247 15.73 -11.31 -9.39
N LEU A 248 15.82 -12.53 -9.93
CA LEU A 248 17.05 -13.31 -10.02
C LEU A 248 18.08 -12.71 -10.97
N GLU A 249 17.66 -12.12 -12.09
CA GLU A 249 18.54 -11.44 -13.06
C GLU A 249 19.28 -10.24 -12.46
N ARG A 250 18.75 -9.65 -11.38
CA ARG A 250 19.35 -8.52 -10.68
C ARG A 250 20.40 -8.94 -9.65
N LEU A 251 20.50 -10.24 -9.37
CA LEU A 251 21.44 -10.77 -8.37
C LEU A 251 22.78 -11.11 -9.01
N SER A 252 23.84 -10.91 -8.24
CA SER A 252 25.18 -11.37 -8.60
C SER A 252 25.28 -12.90 -8.55
N GLU A 253 26.25 -13.48 -9.25
CA GLU A 253 26.51 -14.93 -9.22
C GLU A 253 26.74 -15.46 -7.79
N LYS A 254 27.33 -14.65 -6.90
CA LYS A 254 27.54 -15.01 -5.49
C LYS A 254 26.24 -15.08 -4.71
N GLU A 255 25.32 -14.15 -4.93
CA GLU A 255 23.99 -14.15 -4.31
C GLU A 255 23.15 -15.32 -4.83
N VAL A 256 23.22 -15.62 -6.13
CA VAL A 256 22.57 -16.79 -6.71
C VAL A 256 23.14 -18.09 -6.14
N ALA A 257 24.46 -18.20 -5.99
CA ALA A 257 25.09 -19.37 -5.37
C ALA A 257 24.66 -19.54 -3.90
N LEU A 258 24.52 -18.44 -3.15
CA LEU A 258 24.02 -18.46 -1.78
C LEU A 258 22.56 -18.91 -1.73
N LEU A 259 21.69 -18.40 -2.61
CA LEU A 259 20.29 -18.83 -2.70
C LEU A 259 20.17 -20.32 -3.04
N ARG A 260 21.01 -20.82 -3.95
CA ARG A 260 21.06 -22.26 -4.26
C ARG A 260 21.50 -23.09 -3.05
N ALA A 261 22.52 -22.65 -2.33
CA ALA A 261 22.97 -23.31 -1.12
C ALA A 261 21.87 -23.32 -0.04
N ALA A 262 21.14 -22.22 0.11
CA ALA A 262 20.02 -22.12 1.04
C ALA A 262 18.82 -22.98 0.64
N ALA A 263 18.52 -23.09 -0.67
CA ALA A 263 17.46 -23.95 -1.17
C ALA A 263 17.75 -25.45 -0.99
N LEU A 264 19.02 -25.84 -0.90
CA LEU A 264 19.46 -27.22 -0.69
C LEU A 264 19.44 -27.65 0.79
N THR A 265 19.25 -26.71 1.71
CA THR A 265 19.12 -27.01 3.14
C THR A 265 17.64 -27.16 3.52
N ASP A 266 17.27 -28.26 4.17
CA ASP A 266 15.91 -28.51 4.72
C ASP A 266 15.54 -27.58 5.91
N GLN A 267 16.28 -26.49 6.12
CA GLN A 267 16.02 -25.55 7.21
C GLN A 267 15.13 -24.42 6.72
N SER A 268 13.97 -24.26 7.36
CA SER A 268 13.00 -23.19 7.08
C SER A 268 13.45 -21.81 7.57
N GLU A 269 14.53 -21.71 8.35
CA GLU A 269 15.01 -20.47 8.95
C GLU A 269 16.55 -20.42 8.95
N PHE A 270 17.13 -19.43 8.26
CA PHE A 270 18.58 -19.22 8.25
C PHE A 270 19.00 -18.26 9.36
N LYS A 271 19.80 -18.75 10.30
CA LYS A 271 20.53 -17.87 11.24
C LYS A 271 21.87 -17.48 10.60
N PRO A 272 22.19 -16.18 10.47
CA PRO A 272 23.44 -15.73 9.82
C PRO A 272 24.72 -16.32 10.43
N ALA A 273 24.67 -16.80 11.67
CA ALA A 273 25.81 -17.33 12.40
C ALA A 273 26.18 -18.79 12.07
N SER A 274 25.32 -19.58 11.42
CA SER A 274 25.58 -21.02 11.19
C SER A 274 26.28 -21.33 9.86
N SER A 275 26.35 -20.38 8.92
CA SER A 275 26.96 -20.60 7.60
C SER A 275 28.45 -20.21 7.51
N ALA A 276 29.05 -19.74 8.60
CA ALA A 276 30.46 -19.32 8.64
C ALA A 276 31.44 -20.41 9.12
N SER A 277 30.95 -21.53 9.66
CA SER A 277 31.78 -22.53 10.36
C SER A 277 32.17 -23.76 9.54
N SER A 278 31.79 -23.88 8.27
CA SER A 278 32.15 -25.02 7.41
C SER A 278 33.40 -24.81 6.54
N LYS A 279 34.27 -23.84 6.88
CA LYS A 279 35.63 -23.73 6.32
C LYS A 279 36.70 -23.98 7.38
N GLN A 280 36.80 -25.23 7.84
CA GLN A 280 38.03 -25.79 8.43
C GLN A 280 37.86 -27.31 8.64
N ALA A 281 38.05 -28.08 7.57
CA ALA A 281 38.41 -29.51 7.62
C ALA A 281 38.81 -30.01 6.23
N CYS A 282 40.04 -29.67 5.84
CA CYS A 282 41.05 -30.47 5.11
C CYS A 282 42.12 -29.54 4.55
#